data_AF-A0A0R3WBU6-F1
#
_entry.id   AF-A0A0R3WBU6-F1
#
_cell.length_a   1.000
_cell.length_b   1.000
_cell.length_c   1.000
_cell.angle_alpha   90.00
_cell.angle_beta   90.00
_cell.angle_gamma   90.00
#
_symmetry.space_group_name_H-M   'P 1'
#
loop_
_entity.id
_entity.type
_entity.pdbx_description
1 polymer ?
#
loop_
_entity_poly.entity_id
_entity_poly.type
_entity_poly.pdbx_seq_one_letter_code
_entity_poly.pdbx_strand_id
1 'polypeptide(L)'
;LDDLCSLLHLGRDDEFLRSVNVHVLNLFSNLIVDGIIREHLKAHIGRFFDVKLSLCTAELVALLRLLGNFSMMDDACVSVGKYFSEVFEYVASESNVVRRQAWTVLLNLSCNKRCVDVILKTEAFDGFETGVKGIFTEKNEVILLKSIKFLCNVYQGMRIQNRKPFSRESILNALLSAKANLILQATLFLTQAGSASEEFADAQRLLLMLEDC
;
A
#
# COMPACT_ATOMS: atom_id res chain seq x y z
N LEU A 1 -8.89 17.45 20.02
CA LEU A 1 -8.68 16.51 18.89
C LEU A 1 -9.93 15.65 18.70
N ASP A 2 -10.52 15.13 19.78
CA ASP A 2 -11.81 14.43 19.74
C ASP A 2 -12.92 15.21 19.03
N ASP A 3 -13.05 16.52 19.30
CA ASP A 3 -14.03 17.37 18.62
C ASP A 3 -13.82 17.39 17.10
N LEU A 4 -12.56 17.47 16.64
CA LEU A 4 -12.23 17.47 15.22
C LEU A 4 -12.47 16.08 14.61
N CYS A 5 -12.15 15.01 15.33
CA CYS A 5 -12.50 13.64 14.91
C CYS A 5 -14.01 13.41 14.84
N SER A 6 -14.80 14.06 15.71
CA SER A 6 -16.25 13.96 15.72
C SER A 6 -16.92 14.57 14.48
N LEU A 7 -16.22 15.49 13.79
CA LEU A 7 -16.66 16.07 12.52
C LEU A 7 -16.51 15.10 11.33
N LEU A 8 -15.79 13.99 11.50
CA LEU A 8 -15.70 12.95 10.48
C LEU A 8 -17.00 12.11 10.47
N HIS A 9 -17.85 12.42 9.50
CA HIS A 9 -19.06 11.68 9.20
C HIS A 9 -18.87 10.83 7.93
N LEU A 10 -17.87 9.96 7.97
CA LEU A 10 -17.50 9.10 6.84
C LEU A 10 -18.67 8.18 6.45
N GLY A 11 -18.93 8.08 5.15
CA GLY A 11 -19.96 7.17 4.62
C GLY A 11 -21.38 7.70 4.57
N ARG A 12 -21.58 9.01 4.79
CA ARG A 12 -22.88 9.66 4.60
C ARG A 12 -23.00 10.25 3.20
N ASP A 13 -24.23 10.33 2.70
CA ASP A 13 -24.53 10.79 1.33
C ASP A 13 -24.70 12.31 1.19
N ASP A 14 -24.51 13.06 2.26
CA ASP A 14 -24.61 14.52 2.25
C ASP A 14 -23.34 15.17 1.67
N GLU A 15 -23.49 15.95 0.60
CA GLU A 15 -22.36 16.58 -0.12
C GLU A 15 -21.55 17.53 0.77
N PHE A 16 -22.22 18.28 1.65
CA PHE A 16 -21.54 19.18 2.58
C PHE A 16 -20.72 18.37 3.59
N LEU A 17 -21.28 17.30 4.16
CA LEU A 17 -20.55 16.42 5.08
C LEU A 17 -19.36 15.72 4.42
N ARG A 18 -19.50 15.28 3.17
CA ARG A 18 -18.38 14.69 2.40
C ARG A 18 -17.26 15.71 2.17
N SER A 19 -17.60 16.97 1.88
CA SER A 19 -16.62 18.05 1.79
C SER A 19 -15.89 18.29 3.12
N VAL A 20 -16.65 18.34 4.24
CA VAL A 20 -16.08 18.45 5.59
C VAL A 20 -15.12 17.29 5.88
N ASN A 21 -15.49 16.05 5.54
CA ASN A 21 -14.62 14.87 5.71
C ASN A 21 -13.29 15.05 4.97
N VAL A 22 -13.32 15.48 3.71
CA VAL A 22 -12.11 15.72 2.91
C VAL A 22 -11.23 16.80 3.56
N HIS A 23 -11.82 17.90 4.03
CA HIS A 23 -11.07 18.96 4.70
C HIS A 23 -10.43 18.50 6.00
N VAL A 24 -11.17 17.78 6.85
CA VAL A 24 -10.67 17.27 8.13
C VAL A 24 -9.57 16.22 7.92
N LEU A 25 -9.73 15.29 6.98
CA LEU A 25 -8.71 14.29 6.64
C LEU A 25 -7.41 14.93 6.12
N ASN A 26 -7.54 15.97 5.28
CA ASN A 26 -6.36 16.71 4.81
C ASN A 26 -5.69 17.52 5.93
N LEU A 27 -6.48 18.11 6.84
CA LEU A 27 -5.94 18.79 8.01
C LEU A 27 -5.15 17.81 8.88
N PHE A 28 -5.71 16.63 9.17
CA PHE A 28 -4.98 15.58 9.89
C PHE A 28 -3.71 15.14 9.17
N SER A 29 -3.75 15.02 7.84
CA SER A 29 -2.57 14.65 7.04
C SER A 29 -1.41 15.64 7.23
N ASN A 30 -1.71 16.93 7.44
CA ASN A 30 -0.71 17.97 7.67
C ASN A 30 -0.22 18.02 9.13
N LEU A 31 -1.09 17.68 10.09
CA LEU A 31 -0.81 17.80 11.52
C LEU A 31 -0.11 16.57 12.11
N ILE A 32 -0.17 15.42 11.44
CA ILE A 32 0.36 14.13 11.90
C ILE A 32 1.86 14.10 12.21
N VAL A 33 2.60 15.11 11.75
CA VAL A 33 4.01 15.32 12.13
C VAL A 33 4.17 15.54 13.64
N ASP A 34 3.15 16.09 14.29
CA ASP A 34 3.09 16.24 15.74
C ASP A 34 2.84 14.88 16.42
N GLY A 35 3.68 14.55 17.42
CA GLY A 35 3.62 13.26 18.12
C GLY A 35 2.34 13.03 18.92
N ILE A 36 1.79 14.06 19.56
CA ILE A 36 0.56 13.94 20.36
C ILE A 36 -0.62 13.70 19.44
N ILE A 37 -0.71 14.46 18.34
CA ILE A 37 -1.76 14.29 17.34
C ILE A 37 -1.68 12.91 16.70
N ARG A 38 -0.46 12.45 16.37
CA ARG A 38 -0.24 11.13 15.78
C ARG A 38 -0.69 9.99 16.69
N GLU A 39 -0.29 10.01 17.97
CA GLU A 39 -0.72 8.99 18.92
C GLU A 39 -2.23 8.95 19.11
N HIS A 40 -2.86 10.13 19.17
CA HIS A 40 -4.32 10.22 19.22
C HIS A 40 -4.98 9.59 17.99
N LEU A 41 -4.53 9.97 16.78
CA LEU A 41 -5.11 9.46 15.54
C LEU A 41 -4.82 7.97 15.31
N LYS A 42 -3.70 7.43 15.80
CA LYS A 42 -3.37 5.99 15.74
C LYS A 42 -4.46 5.13 16.40
N ALA A 43 -5.05 5.61 17.50
CA ALA A 43 -6.13 4.91 18.20
C ALA A 43 -7.42 4.80 17.35
N HIS A 44 -7.54 5.61 16.30
CA HIS A 44 -8.72 5.68 15.43
C HIS A 44 -8.51 5.10 14.04
N ILE A 45 -7.31 4.62 13.68
CA ILE A 45 -6.99 4.12 12.33
C ILE A 45 -7.99 3.05 11.87
N GLY A 46 -8.37 2.11 12.75
CA GLY A 46 -9.31 1.04 12.41
C GLY A 46 -10.68 1.55 11.94
N ARG A 47 -11.17 2.64 12.52
CA ARG A 47 -12.48 3.21 12.17
C ARG A 47 -12.52 3.71 10.73
N PHE A 48 -11.38 4.05 10.14
CA PHE A 48 -11.33 4.49 8.74
C PHE A 48 -11.57 3.36 7.75
N PHE A 49 -11.31 2.11 8.14
CA PHE A 49 -11.52 0.93 7.29
C PHE A 49 -12.94 0.35 7.42
N ASP A 50 -13.64 0.61 8.53
CA ASP A 50 -15.03 0.17 8.76
C ASP A 50 -16.03 0.77 7.75
N VAL A 51 -15.70 1.90 7.13
CA VAL A 51 -16.57 2.70 6.26
C VAL A 51 -16.19 2.63 4.78
N LYS A 52 -15.27 1.73 4.40
CA LYS A 52 -14.60 1.74 3.08
C LYS A 52 -15.54 1.74 1.86
N LEU A 53 -16.67 1.04 1.92
CA LEU A 53 -17.62 0.89 0.79
C LEU A 53 -18.47 2.14 0.53
N SER A 54 -18.44 3.12 1.43
CA SER A 54 -19.35 4.27 1.43
C SER A 54 -18.66 5.60 1.12
N LEU A 55 -17.34 5.58 0.89
CA LEU A 55 -16.55 6.77 0.64
C LEU A 55 -16.55 7.14 -0.84
N CYS A 56 -16.72 8.43 -1.15
CA CYS A 56 -16.50 8.91 -2.51
C CYS A 56 -14.99 8.96 -2.83
N THR A 57 -14.65 9.10 -4.12
CA THR A 57 -13.26 9.17 -4.60
C THR A 57 -12.43 10.22 -3.87
N ALA A 58 -12.99 11.40 -3.57
CA ALA A 58 -12.26 12.47 -2.90
C ALA A 58 -11.92 12.12 -1.44
N GLU A 59 -12.87 11.52 -0.72
CA GLU A 59 -12.67 11.05 0.66
C GLU A 59 -11.64 9.92 0.70
N LEU A 60 -11.72 8.96 -0.23
CA LEU A 60 -10.74 7.88 -0.36
C LEU A 60 -9.33 8.41 -0.60
N VAL A 61 -9.18 9.39 -1.51
CA VAL A 61 -7.88 10.01 -1.78
C VAL A 61 -7.33 10.74 -0.55
N ALA A 62 -8.18 11.46 0.19
CA ALA A 62 -7.77 12.15 1.41
C ALA A 62 -7.40 11.17 2.52
N LEU A 63 -8.16 10.08 2.68
CA LEU A 63 -7.87 9.02 3.64
C LEU A 63 -6.56 8.29 3.30
N LEU A 64 -6.38 7.86 2.06
CA LEU A 64 -5.15 7.18 1.63
C LEU A 64 -3.92 8.09 1.75
N ARG A 65 -4.08 9.41 1.58
CA ARG A 65 -3.01 10.38 1.85
C ARG A 65 -2.63 10.41 3.33
N LEU A 66 -3.61 10.45 4.24
CA LEU A 66 -3.38 10.37 5.68
C LEU A 66 -2.65 9.07 6.05
N LEU A 67 -3.12 7.93 5.54
CA LEU A 67 -2.49 6.62 5.75
C LEU A 67 -1.08 6.55 5.14
N GLY A 68 -0.86 7.21 4.01
CA GLY A 68 0.45 7.33 3.38
C GLY A 68 1.44 8.06 4.28
N ASN A 69 1.01 9.15 4.93
CA ASN A 69 1.81 9.90 5.89
C ASN A 69 2.11 9.08 7.14
N PHE A 70 1.12 8.37 7.70
CA PHE A 70 1.35 7.40 8.78
C PHE A 70 2.38 6.34 8.41
N SER A 71 2.32 5.84 7.18
CA SER A 71 3.20 4.77 6.70
C SER A 71 4.66 5.19 6.56
N MET A 72 4.94 6.50 6.49
CA MET A 72 6.30 7.04 6.49
C MET A 72 6.92 7.15 7.90
N MET A 73 6.13 6.94 8.96
CA MET A 73 6.54 7.17 10.33
C MET A 73 6.82 5.84 11.04
N ASP A 74 8.05 5.66 11.54
CA ASP A 74 8.50 4.38 12.13
C ASP A 74 7.68 3.91 13.33
N ASP A 75 7.10 4.82 14.10
CA ASP A 75 6.28 4.56 15.29
C ASP A 75 4.80 4.30 14.95
N ALA A 76 4.37 4.51 13.70
CA ALA A 76 2.96 4.44 13.31
C ALA A 76 2.69 3.54 12.10
N CYS A 77 3.69 3.27 11.27
CA CYS A 77 3.55 2.47 10.05
C CYS A 77 2.99 1.06 10.32
N VAL A 78 3.38 0.43 11.44
CA VAL A 78 2.89 -0.91 11.83
C VAL A 78 1.39 -0.89 12.12
N SER A 79 0.83 0.22 12.63
CA SER A 79 -0.61 0.34 12.86
C SER A 79 -1.39 0.34 11.56
N VAL A 80 -0.86 0.99 10.51
CA VAL A 80 -1.44 0.94 9.16
C VAL A 80 -1.21 -0.42 8.50
N GLY A 81 -0.04 -1.02 8.69
CA GLY A 81 0.32 -2.32 8.12
C GLY A 81 -0.61 -3.46 8.51
N LYS A 82 -1.30 -3.36 9.66
CA LYS A 82 -2.37 -4.31 10.06
C LYS A 82 -3.54 -4.36 9.07
N TYR A 83 -3.77 -3.27 8.34
CA TYR A 83 -4.84 -3.12 7.35
C TYR A 83 -4.28 -3.22 5.91
N PHE A 84 -3.18 -3.96 5.73
CA PHE A 84 -2.53 -4.11 4.44
C PHE A 84 -3.49 -4.64 3.37
N SER A 85 -4.30 -5.65 3.70
CA SER A 85 -5.29 -6.24 2.80
C SER A 85 -6.27 -5.19 2.26
N GLU A 86 -6.82 -4.38 3.16
CA GLU A 86 -7.81 -3.36 2.88
C GLU A 86 -7.20 -2.23 2.04
N VAL A 87 -5.95 -1.85 2.29
CA VAL A 87 -5.23 -0.90 1.45
C VAL A 87 -4.95 -1.50 0.06
N PHE A 88 -4.59 -2.78 0.00
CA PHE A 88 -4.25 -3.45 -1.25
C PHE A 88 -5.47 -3.62 -2.16
N GLU A 89 -6.67 -3.81 -1.63
CA GLU A 89 -7.91 -3.85 -2.45
C GLU A 89 -8.05 -2.61 -3.36
N TYR A 90 -7.60 -1.43 -2.91
CA TYR A 90 -7.67 -0.20 -3.70
C TYR A 90 -6.72 -0.17 -4.90
N VAL A 91 -5.80 -1.12 -5.06
CA VAL A 91 -4.97 -1.22 -6.28
C VAL A 91 -5.81 -1.62 -7.50
N ALA A 92 -6.97 -2.24 -7.31
CA ALA A 92 -7.91 -2.62 -8.36
C ALA A 92 -8.95 -1.52 -8.67
N SER A 93 -8.89 -0.36 -8.01
CA SER A 93 -9.83 0.76 -8.23
C SER A 93 -9.79 1.27 -9.68
N GLU A 94 -10.94 1.62 -10.25
CA GLU A 94 -11.02 2.25 -11.58
C GLU A 94 -10.38 3.65 -11.62
N SER A 95 -10.33 4.34 -10.46
CA SER A 95 -9.70 5.66 -10.36
C SER A 95 -8.18 5.57 -10.25
N ASN A 96 -7.47 6.10 -11.25
CA ASN A 96 -6.01 6.25 -11.24
C ASN A 96 -5.48 7.02 -10.03
N VAL A 97 -6.23 8.02 -9.55
CA VAL A 97 -5.81 8.84 -8.41
C VAL A 97 -5.86 8.00 -7.12
N VAL A 98 -6.89 7.17 -6.95
CA VAL A 98 -7.02 6.24 -5.81
C VAL A 98 -5.92 5.18 -5.87
N ARG A 99 -5.75 4.51 -7.03
CA ARG A 99 -4.68 3.50 -7.21
C ARG A 99 -3.30 4.07 -6.90
N ARG A 100 -3.01 5.28 -7.38
CA ARG A 100 -1.74 5.98 -7.09
C ARG A 100 -1.53 6.22 -5.60
N GLN A 101 -2.57 6.60 -4.85
CA GLN A 101 -2.45 6.79 -3.41
C GLN A 101 -2.29 5.45 -2.68
N ALA A 102 -3.06 4.43 -3.05
CA ALA A 102 -2.92 3.08 -2.48
C ALA A 102 -1.49 2.56 -2.62
N TRP A 103 -0.92 2.62 -3.83
CA TRP A 103 0.48 2.26 -4.06
C TRP A 103 1.49 3.12 -3.31
N THR A 104 1.15 4.37 -2.97
CA THR A 104 2.00 5.21 -2.10
C THR A 104 2.02 4.68 -0.67
N VAL A 105 0.86 4.31 -0.12
CA VAL A 105 0.75 3.67 1.21
C VAL A 105 1.56 2.37 1.22
N LEU A 106 1.31 1.48 0.25
CA LEU A 106 1.97 0.18 0.15
C LEU A 106 3.49 0.31 0.02
N LEU A 107 3.98 1.22 -0.84
CA LEU A 107 5.41 1.48 -0.98
C LEU A 107 6.00 1.95 0.36
N ASN A 108 5.39 2.93 1.01
CA ASN A 108 5.87 3.46 2.30
C ASN A 108 5.94 2.36 3.37
N LEU A 109 4.91 1.50 3.46
CA LEU A 109 4.91 0.34 4.35
C LEU A 109 6.08 -0.60 4.06
N SER A 110 6.32 -0.93 2.79
CA SER A 110 7.38 -1.86 2.40
C SER A 110 8.80 -1.36 2.71
N CYS A 111 9.00 -0.04 2.84
CA CYS A 111 10.29 0.52 3.24
C CYS A 111 10.68 0.17 4.69
N ASN A 112 9.71 -0.18 5.55
CA ASN A 112 9.96 -0.53 6.95
C ASN A 112 9.96 -2.06 7.16
N LYS A 113 11.05 -2.61 7.70
CA LYS A 113 11.19 -4.07 7.92
C LYS A 113 10.08 -4.66 8.79
N ARG A 114 9.63 -3.96 9.84
CA ARG A 114 8.55 -4.45 10.71
C ARG A 114 7.23 -4.53 9.96
N CYS A 115 6.97 -3.61 9.05
CA CYS A 115 5.80 -3.65 8.19
C CYS A 115 5.90 -4.78 7.16
N VAL A 116 7.08 -5.03 6.57
CA VAL A 116 7.27 -6.19 5.69
C VAL A 116 7.01 -7.50 6.44
N ASP A 117 7.49 -7.63 7.69
CA ASP A 117 7.16 -8.78 8.56
C ASP A 117 5.64 -8.94 8.75
N VAL A 118 4.90 -7.84 8.91
CA VAL A 118 3.43 -7.86 9.04
C VAL A 118 2.81 -8.32 7.73
N ILE A 119 3.16 -7.68 6.61
CA ILE A 119 2.64 -7.98 5.26
C ILE A 119 2.83 -9.46 4.93
N LEU A 120 4.02 -10.00 5.13
CA LEU A 120 4.33 -11.40 4.81
C LEU A 120 3.57 -12.40 5.69
N LYS A 121 3.13 -12.00 6.88
CA LYS A 121 2.32 -12.83 7.80
C LYS A 121 0.82 -12.70 7.57
N THR A 122 0.37 -11.65 6.90
CA THR A 122 -1.05 -11.45 6.57
C THR A 122 -1.55 -12.66 5.80
N GLU A 123 -2.78 -13.09 6.11
CA GLU A 123 -3.48 -14.12 5.35
C GLU A 123 -3.68 -13.63 3.91
N ALA A 124 -3.44 -14.49 2.94
CA ALA A 124 -3.71 -14.19 1.55
C ALA A 124 -5.22 -14.01 1.37
N PHE A 125 -5.59 -13.06 0.52
CA PHE A 125 -6.97 -12.70 0.25
C PHE A 125 -7.21 -12.65 -1.25
N ASP A 126 -8.49 -12.70 -1.63
CA ASP A 126 -8.92 -12.71 -3.02
C ASP A 126 -8.38 -11.48 -3.76
N GLY A 127 -7.81 -11.72 -4.94
CA GLY A 127 -7.28 -10.66 -5.79
C GLY A 127 -5.84 -10.23 -5.49
N PHE A 128 -5.22 -10.66 -4.39
CA PHE A 128 -3.80 -10.35 -4.13
C PHE A 128 -2.88 -10.86 -5.24
N GLU A 129 -2.97 -12.15 -5.57
CA GLU A 129 -2.12 -12.78 -6.58
C GLU A 129 -2.36 -12.16 -7.97
N THR A 130 -3.62 -11.92 -8.34
CA THR A 130 -3.98 -11.25 -9.60
C THR A 130 -3.41 -9.83 -9.65
N GLY A 131 -3.51 -9.08 -8.55
CA GLY A 131 -2.97 -7.72 -8.43
C GLY A 131 -1.45 -7.69 -8.61
N VAL A 132 -0.74 -8.64 -7.99
CA VAL A 132 0.73 -8.76 -8.12
C VAL A 132 1.15 -9.17 -9.53
N LYS A 133 0.51 -10.21 -10.11
CA LYS A 133 0.80 -10.67 -11.47
C LYS A 133 0.49 -9.61 -12.54
N GLY A 134 -0.45 -8.71 -12.26
CA GLY A 134 -0.85 -7.63 -13.16
C GLY A 134 0.08 -6.40 -13.14
N ILE A 135 1.06 -6.31 -12.25
CA ILE A 135 1.87 -5.10 -12.06
C ILE A 135 2.51 -4.58 -13.36
N PHE A 136 3.14 -5.46 -14.14
CA PHE A 136 3.82 -5.08 -15.38
C PHE A 136 2.88 -4.76 -16.55
N THR A 137 1.57 -4.92 -16.38
CA THR A 137 0.55 -4.48 -17.35
C THR A 137 0.08 -3.05 -17.10
N GLU A 138 0.54 -2.42 -16.01
CA GLU A 138 0.19 -1.05 -15.67
C GLU A 138 0.76 -0.05 -16.68
N LYS A 139 -0.11 0.84 -17.17
CA LYS A 139 0.24 1.87 -18.15
C LYS A 139 0.63 3.19 -17.49
N ASN A 140 0.21 3.40 -16.24
CA ASN A 140 0.60 4.58 -15.48
C ASN A 140 2.00 4.38 -14.89
N GLU A 141 3.00 5.03 -15.48
CA GLU A 141 4.42 4.94 -15.09
C GLU A 141 4.63 5.16 -13.58
N VAL A 142 3.95 6.15 -12.98
CA VAL A 142 4.06 6.44 -11.54
C VAL A 142 3.54 5.27 -10.69
N ILE A 143 2.48 4.59 -11.14
CA ILE A 143 1.95 3.42 -10.43
C ILE A 143 2.90 2.24 -10.61
N LEU A 144 3.34 1.98 -11.84
CA LEU A 144 4.28 0.92 -12.19
C LEU A 144 5.59 1.03 -11.38
N LEU A 145 6.18 2.22 -11.33
CA LEU A 145 7.39 2.48 -10.56
C LEU A 145 7.20 2.15 -9.08
N LYS A 146 6.08 2.59 -8.47
CA LYS A 146 5.79 2.33 -7.05
C LYS A 146 5.56 0.86 -6.76
N SER A 147 4.86 0.15 -7.65
CA SER A 147 4.55 -1.27 -7.47
C SER A 147 5.80 -2.15 -7.64
N ILE A 148 6.69 -1.84 -8.58
CA ILE A 148 7.99 -2.52 -8.70
C ILE A 148 8.85 -2.27 -7.46
N LYS A 149 8.97 -1.00 -7.00
CA LYS A 149 9.72 -0.67 -5.76
C LYS A 149 9.15 -1.38 -4.54
N PHE A 150 7.81 -1.49 -4.43
CA PHE A 150 7.14 -2.27 -3.40
C PHE A 150 7.59 -3.75 -3.44
N LEU A 151 7.55 -4.40 -4.62
CA LEU A 151 7.99 -5.78 -4.75
C LEU A 151 9.47 -5.96 -4.39
N CYS A 152 10.35 -5.07 -4.86
CA CYS A 152 11.77 -5.08 -4.48
C CYS A 152 11.95 -5.09 -2.95
N ASN A 153 11.22 -4.21 -2.25
CA ASN A 153 11.31 -4.11 -0.80
C ASN A 153 10.80 -5.38 -0.10
N VAL A 154 9.68 -5.96 -0.57
CA VAL A 154 9.09 -7.17 0.01
C VAL A 154 9.99 -8.39 -0.21
N TYR A 155 10.48 -8.62 -1.44
CA TYR A 155 11.39 -9.72 -1.75
C TYR A 155 12.73 -9.56 -1.03
N GLN A 156 13.25 -8.34 -0.90
CA GLN A 156 14.43 -8.08 -0.07
C GLN A 156 14.19 -8.48 1.39
N GLY A 157 13.01 -8.17 1.95
CA GLY A 157 12.64 -8.59 3.31
C GLY A 157 12.55 -10.10 3.46
N MET A 158 12.01 -10.81 2.46
CA MET A 158 11.92 -12.28 2.44
C MET A 158 13.31 -12.95 2.51
N ARG A 159 14.36 -12.36 1.93
CA ARG A 159 15.74 -12.89 1.97
C ARG A 159 16.38 -12.77 3.35
N ILE A 160 16.02 -11.75 4.13
CA ILE A 160 16.70 -11.40 5.38
C ILE A 160 16.13 -12.17 6.58
N GLN A 161 14.90 -12.68 6.50
CA GLN A 161 14.24 -13.31 7.64
C GLN A 161 14.63 -14.78 7.83
N ASN A 162 15.20 -15.10 9.00
CA ASN A 162 15.32 -16.48 9.51
C ASN A 162 13.91 -17.04 9.73
N ARG A 163 13.47 -17.90 8.80
CA ARG A 163 12.08 -18.35 8.66
C ARG A 163 11.65 -19.20 9.85
N LYS A 164 11.02 -18.58 10.86
CA LYS A 164 9.97 -19.29 11.61
C LYS A 164 8.87 -19.69 10.61
N PRO A 165 8.22 -20.85 10.78
CA PRO A 165 7.24 -21.32 9.82
C PRO A 165 6.08 -20.31 9.72
N PHE A 166 5.91 -19.73 8.53
CA PHE A 166 4.72 -18.95 8.17
C PHE A 166 3.55 -19.89 7.90
N SER A 167 2.32 -19.41 8.04
CA SER A 167 1.14 -20.18 7.66
C SER A 167 1.16 -20.48 6.15
N ARG A 168 0.57 -21.61 5.74
CA ARG A 168 0.46 -21.97 4.31
C ARG A 168 -0.35 -20.95 3.51
N GLU A 169 -1.30 -20.31 4.15
CA GLU A 169 -2.21 -19.32 3.54
C GLU A 169 -1.64 -17.90 3.56
N SER A 170 -0.39 -17.69 3.98
CA SER A 170 0.18 -16.34 4.06
C SER A 170 0.49 -15.72 2.69
N ILE A 171 0.51 -14.38 2.65
CA ILE A 171 0.99 -13.57 1.52
C ILE A 171 2.38 -14.00 1.04
N LEU A 172 3.26 -14.46 1.94
CA LEU A 172 4.55 -15.05 1.58
C LEU A 172 4.39 -16.17 0.53
N ASN A 173 3.47 -17.12 0.74
CA ASN A 173 3.29 -18.23 -0.19
C ASN A 173 2.61 -17.80 -1.49
N ALA A 174 1.72 -16.81 -1.44
CA ALA A 174 1.15 -16.22 -2.65
C ALA A 174 2.25 -15.56 -3.53
N LEU A 175 3.21 -14.85 -2.90
CA LEU A 175 4.37 -14.27 -3.61
C LEU A 175 5.31 -15.34 -4.16
N LEU A 176 5.54 -16.42 -3.43
CA LEU A 176 6.34 -17.56 -3.93
C LEU A 176 5.65 -18.23 -5.15
N SER A 177 4.33 -18.38 -5.13
CA SER A 177 3.56 -18.91 -6.26
C SER A 177 3.54 -17.97 -7.47
N ALA A 178 3.53 -16.66 -7.25
CA ALA A 178 3.59 -15.65 -8.32
C ALA A 178 4.99 -15.49 -8.94
N LYS A 179 6.05 -16.00 -8.29
CA LYS A 179 7.45 -15.79 -8.64
C LYS A 179 7.77 -16.03 -10.11
N ALA A 180 7.40 -17.19 -10.65
CA ALA A 180 7.72 -17.55 -12.05
C ALA A 180 7.06 -16.61 -13.05
N ASN A 181 5.83 -16.14 -12.76
CA ASN A 181 5.15 -15.16 -13.59
C ASN A 181 5.84 -13.79 -13.51
N LEU A 182 6.24 -13.35 -12.32
CA LEU A 182 6.95 -12.09 -12.13
C LEU A 182 8.30 -12.06 -12.86
N ILE A 183 9.05 -13.18 -12.84
CA ILE A 183 10.30 -13.32 -13.63
C ILE A 183 9.99 -13.09 -15.11
N LEU A 184 9.03 -13.85 -15.67
CA LEU A 184 8.67 -13.73 -17.08
C LEU A 184 8.25 -12.30 -17.45
N GLN A 185 7.40 -11.67 -16.63
CA GLN A 185 6.91 -10.32 -16.89
C GLN A 185 8.03 -9.26 -16.79
N ALA A 186 8.91 -9.36 -15.80
CA ALA A 186 10.04 -8.46 -15.65
C ALA A 186 11.02 -8.61 -16.83
N THR A 187 11.33 -9.83 -17.25
CA THR A 187 12.17 -10.08 -18.43
C THR A 187 11.55 -9.46 -19.69
N LEU A 188 10.25 -9.68 -19.94
CA LEU A 188 9.57 -9.11 -21.09
C LEU A 188 9.57 -7.58 -21.05
N PHE A 189 9.28 -6.98 -19.90
CA PHE A 189 9.32 -5.53 -19.72
C PHE A 189 10.70 -4.95 -20.06
N LEU A 190 11.79 -5.55 -19.57
CA LEU A 190 13.16 -5.10 -19.82
C LEU A 190 13.56 -5.17 -21.31
N THR A 191 12.97 -6.07 -22.10
CA THR A 191 13.22 -6.10 -23.56
C THR A 191 12.57 -4.94 -24.31
N GLN A 192 11.58 -4.28 -23.70
CA GLN A 192 10.75 -3.24 -24.32
C GLN A 192 11.00 -1.85 -23.74
N ALA A 193 11.39 -1.77 -22.47
CA ALA A 193 11.61 -0.52 -21.77
C ALA A 193 12.95 0.13 -22.17
N GLY A 194 12.97 1.47 -22.20
CA GLY A 194 14.20 2.23 -22.42
C GLY A 194 15.13 2.10 -21.21
N SER A 195 16.38 1.69 -21.44
CA SER A 195 17.37 1.42 -20.37
C SER A 195 17.73 2.61 -19.48
N ALA A 196 17.33 3.83 -19.86
CA ALA A 196 17.55 5.04 -19.09
C ALA A 196 16.42 5.36 -18.08
N SER A 197 15.33 4.59 -18.04
CA SER A 197 14.20 4.85 -17.13
C SER A 197 14.45 4.28 -15.72
N GLU A 198 13.85 4.90 -14.69
CA GLU A 198 13.94 4.38 -13.32
C GLU A 198 13.26 3.02 -13.19
N GLU A 199 12.13 2.82 -13.87
CA GLU A 199 11.39 1.57 -13.90
C GLU A 199 12.24 0.43 -14.46
N PHE A 200 13.08 0.70 -15.45
CA PHE A 200 14.01 -0.29 -15.99
C PHE A 200 15.00 -0.76 -14.92
N ALA A 201 15.65 0.18 -14.22
CA ALA A 201 16.62 -0.14 -13.18
C ALA A 201 15.99 -0.93 -12.02
N ASP A 202 14.80 -0.53 -11.58
CA ASP A 202 14.08 -1.24 -10.52
C ASP A 202 13.54 -2.61 -10.98
N ALA A 203 13.08 -2.73 -12.22
CA ALA A 203 12.65 -4.02 -12.79
C ALA A 203 13.83 -4.99 -12.92
N GLN A 204 15.00 -4.51 -13.32
CA GLN A 204 16.23 -5.29 -13.39
C GLN A 204 16.64 -5.76 -11.98
N ARG A 205 16.58 -4.87 -11.00
CA ARG A 205 16.83 -5.20 -9.60
C ARG A 205 15.86 -6.25 -9.08
N LEU A 206 14.56 -6.11 -9.36
CA LEU A 206 13.54 -7.07 -8.98
C LEU A 206 13.82 -8.45 -9.60
N LEU A 207 14.16 -8.50 -10.89
CA LEU A 207 14.46 -9.74 -11.59
C LEU A 207 15.62 -10.50 -10.92
N LEU A 208 16.72 -9.81 -10.60
CA LEU A 208 17.86 -10.41 -9.88
C LEU A 208 17.44 -10.95 -8.51
N MET A 209 16.60 -10.23 -7.76
CA MET A 209 16.09 -10.71 -6.47
C MET A 209 15.21 -11.95 -6.63
N LEU A 210 14.36 -11.98 -7.65
CA LEU A 210 13.49 -13.12 -7.92
C LEU A 210 14.32 -14.35 -8.28
N GLU A 211 15.33 -14.23 -9.15
CA GLU A 211 16.18 -15.36 -9.53
C GLU A 211 16.94 -15.95 -8.33
N ASP A 212 17.36 -15.12 -7.37
CA ASP A 212 18.07 -15.51 -6.15
C ASP A 212 17.20 -16.13 -5.04
N CYS A 213 15.88 -15.86 -5.01
CA CYS A 213 15.01 -16.16 -3.85
C CYS A 213 14.47 -17.59 -3.74
#